data_AF-A0A536QH23-F1
#
_entry.id   AF-A0A536QH23-F1
#
_cell.length_a   1.000
_cell.length_b   1.000
_cell.length_c   1.000
_cell.angle_alpha   90.00
_cell.angle_beta   90.00
_cell.angle_gamma   90.00
#
_symmetry.space_group_name_H-M   'P 1'
#
loop_
_entity.id
_entity.type
_entity.pdbx_description
1 polymer ?
#
loop_
_entity_poly.entity_id
_entity_poly.type
_entity_poly.pdbx_seq_one_letter_code
_entity_poly.pdbx_strand_id
1 'polypeptide(L)'
;MIERTVLEIAQHRFWAWQRRTARTPRNQLRETDQLLDAVEECRLREVKLIPAHIWRRIVHLLGQLDGTYTEKLGIDRSVERTAEVLFEAQEDLMVAARSHRRARGGNVIPLFRP
;
A
#
# COMPACT_ATOMS: atom_id res chain seq x y z
N MET A 1 -5.36 -8.39 29.49
CA MET A 1 -5.94 -7.06 29.19
C MET A 1 -4.95 -6.13 28.45
N ILE A 2 -3.64 -6.43 28.42
CA ILE A 2 -2.60 -5.60 27.77
C ILE A 2 -2.46 -5.86 26.25
N GLU A 3 -2.71 -7.08 25.77
CA GLU A 3 -2.54 -7.39 24.33
C GLU A 3 -3.54 -6.65 23.43
N ARG A 4 -4.79 -6.48 23.91
CA ARG A 4 -5.84 -5.76 23.17
C ARG A 4 -5.51 -4.28 23.00
N THR A 5 -4.92 -3.65 24.02
CA THR A 5 -4.50 -2.24 23.99
C THR A 5 -3.25 -2.02 23.14
N VAL A 6 -2.30 -2.96 23.10
CA VAL A 6 -1.12 -2.85 22.22
C VAL A 6 -1.51 -2.95 20.74
N LEU A 7 -2.45 -3.84 20.40
CA LEU A 7 -2.99 -3.97 19.04
C LEU A 7 -3.75 -2.71 18.61
N GLU A 8 -4.60 -2.16 19.48
CA GLU A 8 -5.30 -0.90 19.20
C GLU A 8 -4.31 0.26 19.03
N ILE A 9 -3.26 0.35 19.85
CA ILE A 9 -2.22 1.39 19.74
C ILE A 9 -1.39 1.22 18.46
N ALA A 10 -1.04 -0.01 18.08
CA ALA A 10 -0.32 -0.30 16.84
C ALA A 10 -1.18 0.08 15.63
N GLN A 11 -2.47 -0.26 15.67
CA GLN A 11 -3.44 0.13 14.65
C GLN A 11 -3.56 1.65 14.58
N HIS A 12 -3.74 2.35 15.70
CA HIS A 12 -3.77 3.82 15.74
C HIS A 12 -2.48 4.48 15.23
N ARG A 13 -1.30 3.91 15.53
CA ARG A 13 0.00 4.42 15.06
C ARG A 13 0.21 4.22 13.57
N PHE A 14 -0.19 3.07 13.04
CA PHE A 14 -0.17 2.78 11.60
C PHE A 14 -0.97 3.85 10.83
N TRP A 15 -2.15 4.22 11.32
CA TRP A 15 -3.00 5.23 10.68
C TRP A 15 -2.56 6.68 10.95
N ALA A 16 -1.86 6.95 12.06
CA ALA A 16 -1.38 8.30 12.39
C ALA A 16 -0.23 8.79 11.47
N TRP A 17 0.50 7.87 10.82
CA TRP A 17 1.57 8.18 9.86
C TRP A 17 1.04 8.81 8.54
N GLN A 18 -0.27 8.75 8.29
CA GLN A 18 -0.94 9.18 7.05
C GLN A 18 -0.96 10.70 6.80
N ARG A 19 -0.25 11.51 7.61
CA ARG A 19 -0.22 12.98 7.46
C ARG A 19 0.72 13.42 6.34
N ARG A 20 0.11 13.83 5.21
CA ARG A 20 0.63 14.71 4.14
C ARG A 20 2.03 14.37 3.58
N THR A 21 2.28 13.11 3.27
CA THR A 21 3.45 12.78 2.44
C THR A 21 3.14 13.07 0.96
N ALA A 22 4.09 13.66 0.24
CA ALA A 22 3.93 13.94 -1.19
C ALA A 22 3.54 12.68 -1.97
N ARG A 23 2.57 12.78 -2.89
CA ARG A 23 2.15 11.65 -3.75
C ARG A 23 3.28 11.31 -4.71
N THR A 24 4.03 10.27 -4.38
CA THR A 24 5.08 9.72 -5.24
C THR A 24 4.89 8.21 -5.34
N PRO A 25 5.28 7.58 -6.46
CA PRO A 25 5.16 6.13 -6.62
C PRO A 25 5.80 5.35 -5.47
N ARG A 26 6.89 5.86 -4.89
CA ARG A 26 7.57 5.24 -3.74
C ARG A 26 6.74 5.29 -2.45
N ASN A 27 6.03 6.41 -2.21
CA ASN A 27 5.17 6.54 -1.04
C ASN A 27 3.90 5.71 -1.19
N GLN A 28 3.34 5.65 -2.41
CA GLN A 28 2.21 4.77 -2.73
C GLN A 28 2.60 3.30 -2.58
N LEU A 29 3.78 2.89 -3.09
CA LEU A 29 4.29 1.53 -2.91
C LEU A 29 4.41 1.15 -1.43
N ARG A 30 5.00 2.03 -0.61
CA ARG A 30 5.09 1.81 0.85
C ARG A 30 3.71 1.68 1.51
N GLU A 31 2.74 2.45 1.04
CA GLU A 31 1.38 2.35 1.54
C GLU A 31 0.71 1.04 1.10
N THR A 32 0.96 0.56 -0.12
CA THR A 32 0.49 -0.74 -0.59
C THR A 32 1.04 -1.86 0.29
N ASP A 33 2.34 -1.88 0.60
CA ASP A 33 2.97 -2.88 1.48
C ASP A 33 2.27 -2.94 2.85
N GLN A 34 2.02 -1.77 3.41
CA GLN A 34 1.34 -1.62 4.69
C GLN A 34 -0.10 -2.13 4.68
N LEU A 35 -0.83 -1.87 3.59
CA LEU A 35 -2.19 -2.40 3.44
C LEU A 35 -2.18 -3.91 3.24
N LEU A 36 -1.19 -4.47 2.54
CA LEU A 36 -1.00 -5.91 2.41
C LEU A 36 -0.74 -6.56 3.78
N ASP A 37 0.07 -5.96 4.65
CA ASP A 37 0.27 -6.45 6.02
C ASP A 37 -1.06 -6.49 6.80
N ALA A 38 -1.89 -5.45 6.66
CA ALA A 38 -3.20 -5.40 7.31
C ALA A 38 -4.19 -6.44 6.75
N VAL A 39 -4.12 -6.73 5.46
CA VAL A 39 -4.91 -7.77 4.79
C VAL A 39 -4.46 -9.16 5.27
N GLU A 40 -3.16 -9.39 5.37
CA GLU A 40 -2.61 -10.66 5.89
C GLU A 40 -2.98 -10.87 7.36
N GLU A 41 -2.97 -9.82 8.18
CA GLU A 41 -3.47 -9.91 9.56
C GLU A 41 -4.95 -10.30 9.61
N CYS A 42 -5.77 -9.83 8.66
CA CYS A 42 -7.16 -10.27 8.55
C CYS A 42 -7.24 -11.76 8.21
N ARG A 43 -6.39 -12.25 7.29
CA ARG A 43 -6.29 -13.65 6.93
C ARG A 43 -5.90 -14.53 8.11
N LEU A 44 -4.85 -14.15 8.85
CA LEU A 44 -4.36 -14.87 10.03
C LEU A 44 -5.41 -14.96 11.15
N ARG A 45 -6.30 -13.97 11.23
CA ARG A 45 -7.42 -13.93 12.19
C ARG A 45 -8.71 -14.55 11.65
N GLU A 46 -8.67 -15.18 10.47
CA GLU A 46 -9.83 -15.78 9.80
C GLU A 46 -10.98 -14.78 9.56
N VAL A 47 -10.66 -13.49 9.44
CA VAL A 47 -11.62 -12.45 9.10
C VAL A 47 -11.87 -12.52 7.60
N LYS A 48 -13.09 -12.89 7.19
CA LYS A 48 -13.41 -13.08 5.76
C LYS A 48 -13.51 -11.80 4.95
N LEU A 49 -13.88 -10.68 5.59
CA LEU A 49 -14.15 -9.40 4.93
C LEU A 49 -13.27 -8.31 5.51
N ILE A 50 -12.67 -7.51 4.64
CA ILE A 50 -11.82 -6.41 5.02
C ILE A 50 -12.61 -5.37 5.84
N PRO A 51 -12.12 -5.03 7.06
CA PRO A 51 -12.74 -4.01 7.89
C PRO A 51 -12.89 -2.66 7.18
N ALA A 52 -13.96 -1.94 7.50
CA ALA A 52 -14.40 -0.80 6.70
C ALA A 52 -13.40 0.37 6.64
N HIS A 53 -12.58 0.57 7.67
CA HIS A 53 -11.53 1.56 7.67
C HIS A 53 -10.37 1.18 6.74
N ILE A 54 -9.93 -0.08 6.75
CA ILE A 54 -8.88 -0.59 5.84
C ILE A 54 -9.36 -0.50 4.40
N TRP A 55 -10.58 -0.97 4.13
CA TRP A 55 -11.19 -0.92 2.81
C TRP A 55 -11.24 0.49 2.21
N ARG A 56 -11.70 1.48 2.98
CA ARG A 56 -11.75 2.88 2.50
C ARG A 56 -10.37 3.38 2.08
N ARG A 57 -9.31 2.93 2.76
CA ARG A 57 -7.95 3.29 2.38
C ARG A 57 -7.50 2.58 1.11
N ILE A 58 -7.78 1.28 0.99
CA ILE A 58 -7.49 0.50 -0.23
C ILE A 58 -8.13 1.17 -1.44
N VAL A 59 -9.44 1.44 -1.39
CA VAL A 59 -10.16 2.11 -2.49
C VAL A 59 -9.56 3.48 -2.78
N HIS A 60 -9.18 4.24 -1.74
CA HIS A 60 -8.56 5.54 -1.93
C HIS A 60 -7.17 5.46 -2.58
N LEU A 61 -6.34 4.47 -2.22
CA LEU A 61 -5.04 4.24 -2.84
C LEU A 61 -5.21 3.80 -4.30
N LEU A 62 -6.05 2.80 -4.55
CA LEU A 62 -6.29 2.26 -5.89
C LEU A 62 -6.90 3.29 -6.83
N GLY A 63 -7.78 4.16 -6.33
CA GLY A 63 -8.34 5.27 -7.10
C GLY A 63 -7.33 6.38 -7.44
N GLN A 64 -6.11 6.35 -6.88
CA GLN A 64 -5.02 7.24 -7.27
C GLN A 64 -4.08 6.63 -8.31
N LEU A 65 -4.24 5.35 -8.64
CA LEU A 65 -3.43 4.67 -9.64
C LEU A 65 -4.10 4.80 -11.01
N ASP A 66 -3.29 4.97 -12.05
CA ASP A 66 -3.78 4.95 -13.43
C ASP A 66 -4.15 3.51 -13.78
N GLY A 67 -5.39 3.10 -13.49
CA GLY A 67 -5.83 1.73 -13.76
C GLY A 67 -7.25 1.42 -13.33
N THR A 68 -7.76 0.29 -13.80
CA THR A 68 -9.11 -0.23 -13.51
C THR A 68 -9.19 -0.95 -12.16
N TYR A 69 -8.24 -0.72 -11.24
CA TYR A 69 -8.15 -1.47 -9.98
C TYR A 69 -9.38 -1.33 -9.09
N THR A 70 -9.96 -0.12 -9.02
CA THR A 70 -11.21 0.09 -8.26
C THR A 70 -12.37 -0.69 -8.88
N GLU A 71 -12.41 -0.82 -10.20
CA GLU A 71 -13.41 -1.60 -10.93
C GLU A 71 -13.19 -3.11 -10.77
N LYS A 72 -11.93 -3.57 -10.88
CA LYS A 72 -11.51 -4.96 -10.64
C LYS A 72 -11.88 -5.42 -9.22
N LEU A 73 -11.71 -4.53 -8.25
CA LEU A 73 -12.06 -4.79 -6.86
C LEU A 73 -13.59 -4.72 -6.64
N GLY A 74 -14.25 -3.76 -7.29
CA GLY A 74 -15.70 -3.58 -7.22
C GLY A 74 -16.18 -3.39 -5.78
N ILE A 75 -17.21 -4.16 -5.41
CA ILE A 75 -17.75 -4.21 -4.04
C ILE A 75 -17.24 -5.42 -3.24
N ASP A 76 -16.36 -6.25 -3.83
CA ASP A 76 -15.87 -7.47 -3.19
C ASP A 76 -14.77 -7.13 -2.19
N ARG A 77 -15.13 -7.23 -0.91
CA ARG A 77 -14.24 -6.94 0.23
C ARG A 77 -13.62 -8.19 0.80
N SER A 78 -13.67 -9.33 0.10
CA SER A 78 -13.00 -10.54 0.56
C SER A 78 -11.49 -10.30 0.68
N VAL A 79 -10.88 -10.96 1.66
CA VAL A 79 -9.45 -10.85 1.92
C VAL A 79 -8.64 -11.29 0.71
N GLU A 80 -9.04 -12.41 0.11
CA GLU A 80 -8.39 -13.00 -1.05
C GLU A 80 -8.42 -12.04 -2.25
N ARG A 81 -9.62 -11.54 -2.60
CA ARG A 81 -9.76 -10.63 -3.73
C ARG A 81 -9.00 -9.32 -3.52
N THR A 82 -9.03 -8.82 -2.29
CA THR A 82 -8.32 -7.59 -1.94
C THR A 82 -6.80 -7.78 -2.06
N ALA A 83 -6.27 -8.90 -1.56
CA ALA A 83 -4.85 -9.21 -1.64
C ALA A 83 -4.39 -9.29 -3.11
N GLU A 84 -5.12 -10.02 -3.96
CA GLU A 84 -4.83 -10.12 -5.39
C GLU A 84 -4.69 -8.75 -6.05
N VAL A 85 -5.71 -7.90 -5.89
CA VAL A 85 -5.73 -6.57 -6.53
C VAL A 85 -4.61 -5.68 -5.98
N LEU A 86 -4.31 -5.75 -4.69
CA LEU A 86 -3.20 -4.99 -4.10
C LEU A 86 -1.84 -5.46 -4.62
N PHE A 87 -1.64 -6.77 -4.81
CA PHE A 87 -0.40 -7.29 -5.42
C PHE A 87 -0.23 -6.83 -6.87
N GLU A 88 -1.29 -6.87 -7.68
CA GLU A 88 -1.24 -6.32 -9.06
C GLU A 88 -0.91 -4.82 -9.05
N ALA A 89 -1.54 -4.05 -8.15
CA ALA A 89 -1.25 -2.63 -7.99
C ALA A 89 0.18 -2.36 -7.52
N GLN A 90 0.73 -3.22 -6.65
CA GLN A 90 2.10 -3.15 -6.16
C GLN A 90 3.10 -3.33 -7.31
N GLU A 91 2.86 -4.30 -8.20
CA GLU A 91 3.70 -4.56 -9.37
C GLU A 91 3.82 -3.31 -10.26
N ASP A 92 2.70 -2.69 -10.60
CA ASP A 92 2.67 -1.48 -11.42
C ASP A 92 3.34 -0.29 -10.71
N LEU A 93 3.15 -0.16 -9.40
CA LEU A 93 3.84 0.84 -8.59
C LEU A 93 5.36 0.63 -8.55
N MET A 94 5.84 -0.62 -8.54
CA MET A 94 7.27 -0.94 -8.62
C MET A 94 7.85 -0.52 -9.98
N VAL A 95 7.12 -0.74 -11.07
CA VAL A 95 7.51 -0.27 -12.41
C VAL A 95 7.54 1.25 -12.45
N ALA A 96 6.48 1.92 -11.99
CA ALA A 96 6.39 3.38 -11.94
C ALA A 96 7.50 4.01 -11.09
N ALA A 97 7.79 3.45 -9.91
CA ALA A 97 8.86 3.93 -9.04
C ALA A 97 10.25 3.78 -9.68
N ARG A 98 10.48 2.70 -10.43
CA ARG A 98 11.73 2.49 -11.18
C ARG A 98 11.88 3.49 -12.31
N SER A 99 10.82 3.73 -13.09
CA SER A 99 10.79 4.70 -14.18
C SER A 99 11.01 6.13 -13.66
N HIS A 100 10.33 6.50 -12.56
CA HIS A 100 10.49 7.80 -11.92
C HIS A 100 11.92 8.07 -11.44
N ARG A 101 12.61 7.03 -10.93
CA ARG A 101 14.03 7.12 -10.57
C ARG A 101 14.91 7.36 -11.80
N ARG A 102 14.70 6.62 -12.89
CA ARG A 102 15.48 6.75 -14.14
C ARG A 102 15.30 8.13 -14.78
N ALA A 103 14.08 8.65 -14.80
CA ALA A 103 13.78 9.98 -15.35
C ALA A 103 14.49 11.11 -14.60
N ARG A 104 14.76 10.93 -13.31
CA ARG A 104 15.53 11.88 -12.47
C ARG A 104 17.05 11.68 -12.57
N GLY A 105 17.53 11.17 -13.69
CA GLY A 105 18.94 10.85 -13.96
C GLY A 105 19.90 11.72 -13.15
N GLY A 106 20.38 11.17 -12.03
CA GLY A 106 21.36 11.86 -11.21
C GLY A 106 22.64 11.94 -12.01
N ASN A 107 23.28 13.12 -12.02
CA ASN A 107 24.66 13.23 -12.50
C ASN A 107 25.47 12.16 -11.77
N VAL A 108 25.92 11.14 -12.49
CA VAL A 108 26.85 10.16 -11.97
C VAL A 108 28.15 10.92 -11.73
N ILE A 109 28.41 11.30 -10.49
CA ILE A 109 29.69 11.88 -10.10
C ILE A 109 30.66 10.69 -9.99
N PRO A 110 31.62 10.52 -10.92
CA PRO A 110 32.59 9.45 -10.82
C PRO A 110 33.44 9.69 -9.56
N LEU A 111 33.36 8.77 -8.60
CA LEU A 111 34.11 8.86 -7.35
C LEU A 111 35.61 8.59 -7.57
N PHE A 112 35.98 8.02 -8.71
CA PHE A 112 37.36 7.71 -9.09
C PHE A 112 37.57 8.00 -10.59
N ARG A 113 38.72 8.57 -10.94
CA ARG A 113 39.15 8.73 -12.33
C ARG A 113 39.62 7.36 -12.89
N PRO A 114 39.39 7.08 -14.18
CA PRO A 114 39.89 5.87 -14.84
C PRO A 114 41.41 5.82 -14.89
#